data_AF-A0A941N388-F1
#
_entry.id   AF-A0A941N388-F1
#
_cell.length_a   1.000
_cell.length_b   1.000
_cell.length_c   1.000
_cell.angle_alpha   90.00
_cell.angle_beta   90.00
_cell.angle_gamma   90.00
#
_symmetry.space_group_name_H-M   'P 1'
#
loop_
_entity.id
_entity.type
_entity.pdbx_description
1 polymer ?
#
loop_
_entity_poly.entity_id
_entity_poly.type
_entity_poly.pdbx_seq_one_letter_code
_entity_poly.pdbx_strand_id
1 'polypeptide(L)'
;MERMDRAVKYGRERLSRATAALERAGAPYAVIGGHAVAAWVGRVDPLLVRYTRDVDLVIRRSHFDRVKAAFEATGFVSRHSTEFGNLGTQLFLK
;
A
#
# COMPACT_ATOMS: atom_id res chain seq x y z
N MET A 1 -10.62 22.17 7.58
CA MET A 1 -11.01 20.75 7.53
C MET A 1 -10.71 20.10 6.18
N GLU A 2 -11.06 20.73 5.06
CA GLU A 2 -11.00 20.16 3.69
C GLU A 2 -9.67 19.49 3.24
N ARG A 3 -8.51 19.91 3.77
CA ARG A 3 -7.21 19.31 3.41
C ARG A 3 -6.92 18.01 4.17
N MET A 4 -7.32 17.92 5.44
CA MET A 4 -7.05 16.78 6.30
C MET A 4 -7.95 15.59 5.92
N ASP A 5 -9.23 15.86 5.64
CA ASP A 5 -10.19 14.85 5.18
C ASP A 5 -9.78 14.25 3.83
N ARG A 6 -9.24 15.09 2.94
CA ARG A 6 -8.69 14.65 1.65
C ARG A 6 -7.49 13.73 1.82
N ALA A 7 -6.52 14.08 2.67
CA ALA A 7 -5.32 13.25 2.88
C ALA A 7 -5.69 11.85 3.40
N VAL A 8 -6.63 11.78 4.34
CA VAL A 8 -7.15 10.52 4.89
C VAL A 8 -7.90 9.72 3.84
N LYS A 9 -8.72 10.39 3.00
CA LYS A 9 -9.43 9.75 1.89
C LYS A 9 -8.47 9.17 0.85
N TYR A 10 -7.47 9.93 0.41
CA TYR A 10 -6.51 9.49 -0.59
C TYR A 10 -5.63 8.32 -0.11
N GLY A 11 -5.25 8.29 1.17
CA GLY A 11 -4.51 7.16 1.75
C GLY A 11 -5.34 5.87 1.72
N ARG A 12 -6.60 5.93 2.20
CA ARG A 12 -7.51 4.78 2.16
C ARG A 12 -7.82 4.32 0.74
N GLU A 13 -7.99 5.26 -0.19
CA GLU A 13 -8.23 4.94 -1.59
C GLU A 13 -7.05 4.21 -2.22
N ARG A 14 -5.82 4.65 -1.93
CA ARG A 14 -4.60 3.97 -2.40
C ARG A 14 -4.48 2.56 -1.83
N LEU A 15 -4.73 2.38 -0.53
CA LEU A 15 -4.74 1.05 0.09
C LEU A 15 -5.78 0.14 -0.56
N SER A 16 -7.01 0.65 -0.75
CA SER A 16 -8.11 -0.10 -1.38
C SER A 16 -7.78 -0.51 -2.81
N ARG A 17 -7.28 0.42 -3.63
CA ARG A 17 -6.85 0.13 -5.01
C ARG A 17 -5.73 -0.91 -5.07
N ALA A 18 -4.76 -0.79 -4.17
CA ALA A 18 -3.62 -1.69 -4.16
C ALA A 18 -4.02 -3.11 -3.78
N THR A 19 -4.75 -3.27 -2.67
CA THR A 19 -5.23 -4.57 -2.19
C THR A 19 -6.18 -5.22 -3.19
N ALA A 20 -7.12 -4.47 -3.78
CA ALA A 20 -8.01 -5.00 -4.82
C ALA A 20 -7.28 -5.46 -6.10
N ALA A 21 -6.16 -4.84 -6.46
CA ALA A 21 -5.33 -5.33 -7.58
C ALA A 21 -4.72 -6.70 -7.27
N LEU A 22 -4.24 -6.89 -6.04
CA LEU A 22 -3.61 -8.14 -5.60
C LEU A 22 -4.61 -9.29 -5.42
N GLU A 23 -5.78 -8.99 -4.86
CA GLU A 23 -6.88 -9.97 -4.73
C GLU A 23 -7.30 -10.51 -6.11
N ARG A 24 -7.53 -9.61 -7.08
CA ARG A 24 -7.88 -10.00 -8.45
C ARG A 24 -6.79 -10.80 -9.15
N ALA A 25 -5.53 -10.58 -8.81
CA ALA A 25 -4.39 -11.32 -9.34
C ALA A 25 -4.13 -12.66 -8.62
N GLY A 26 -4.89 -12.97 -7.56
CA GLY A 26 -4.67 -14.14 -6.71
C GLY A 26 -3.27 -14.15 -6.09
N ALA A 27 -2.72 -12.97 -5.79
CA ALA A 27 -1.37 -12.80 -5.27
C ALA A 27 -1.39 -12.66 -3.75
N PRO A 28 -0.85 -13.61 -2.97
CA PRO A 28 -0.79 -13.49 -1.52
C PRO A 28 0.07 -12.29 -1.09
N TYR A 29 -0.45 -11.48 -0.17
CA TYR A 29 0.22 -10.33 0.39
C TYR A 29 -0.13 -10.13 1.87
N ALA A 30 0.62 -9.28 2.55
CA ALA A 30 0.18 -8.68 3.80
C ALA A 30 0.47 -7.18 3.80
N VAL A 31 -0.47 -6.41 4.35
CA VAL A 31 -0.28 -4.98 4.60
C VAL A 31 0.62 -4.82 5.82
N ILE A 32 1.67 -4.03 5.68
CA ILE A 32 2.62 -3.70 6.75
C ILE A 32 2.70 -2.17 6.91
N GLY A 33 3.66 -1.70 7.72
CA GLY A 33 3.93 -0.27 7.88
C GLY A 33 2.77 0.50 8.52
N GLY A 34 2.64 1.78 8.15
CA GLY A 34 1.74 2.70 8.83
C GLY A 34 0.26 2.32 8.77
N HIS A 35 -0.21 1.72 7.67
CA HIS A 35 -1.59 1.25 7.54
C HIS A 35 -1.89 0.07 8.48
N ALA A 36 -0.96 -0.86 8.66
CA ALA A 36 -1.10 -1.96 9.60
C ALA A 36 -1.13 -1.47 11.06
N VAL A 37 -0.24 -0.53 11.41
CA VAL A 37 -0.23 0.10 12.73
C VAL A 37 -1.52 0.88 12.98
N ALA A 38 -2.02 1.65 12.01
CA ALA A 38 -3.28 2.37 12.12
C ALA A 38 -4.47 1.43 12.39
N ALA A 39 -4.52 0.27 11.70
CA ALA A 39 -5.55 -0.74 11.93
C ALA A 39 -5.44 -1.42 13.30
N TRP A 40 -4.23 -1.61 13.83
CA TRP A 40 -4.03 -2.12 15.18
C TRP A 40 -4.38 -1.11 16.25
N VAL A 41 -3.83 0.12 16.18
CA VAL A 41 -4.12 1.21 17.13
C VAL A 41 -5.60 1.54 17.13
N GLY A 42 -6.27 1.59 15.98
CA GLY A 42 -7.70 1.89 15.91
C GLY A 42 -8.61 0.89 16.64
N ARG A 43 -8.12 -0.34 16.91
CA ARG A 43 -8.82 -1.31 17.76
C ARG A 43 -8.63 -1.04 19.25
N VAL A 44 -7.54 -0.37 19.64
CA VAL A 44 -7.18 -0.07 21.03
C VAL A 44 -7.66 1.33 21.43
N ASP A 45 -7.29 2.35 20.65
CA ASP A 45 -7.67 3.74 20.85
C ASP A 45 -7.79 4.49 19.50
N PRO A 46 -9.01 4.78 19.05
CA PRO A 46 -9.27 5.53 17.81
C PRO A 46 -8.66 6.94 17.78
N LEU A 47 -8.45 7.60 18.92
CA LEU A 47 -7.94 8.97 19.00
C LEU A 47 -6.43 9.05 18.72
N LEU A 48 -5.73 7.91 18.83
CA LEU A 48 -4.29 7.81 18.58
C LEU A 48 -3.95 7.41 17.14
N VAL A 49 -4.95 7.17 16.29
CA VAL A 49 -4.72 6.77 14.91
C VAL A 49 -3.98 7.86 14.14
N ARG A 50 -2.96 7.45 13.40
CA ARG A 50 -2.22 8.29 12.46
C ARG A 50 -2.28 7.62 11.09
N TYR A 51 -2.70 8.36 10.08
CA TYR A 51 -2.77 7.87 8.70
C TYR A 51 -1.47 8.17 7.98
N THR A 52 -1.07 7.25 7.11
CA THR A 52 0.01 7.46 6.13
C THR A 52 -0.56 7.49 4.72
N ARG A 53 0.15 8.16 3.81
CA ARG A 53 -0.16 8.15 2.38
C ARG A 53 0.42 6.92 1.69
N ASP A 54 1.46 6.32 2.26
CA ASP A 54 2.19 5.22 1.66
C ASP A 54 1.55 3.89 2.05
N VAL A 55 1.59 2.94 1.11
CA VAL A 55 1.04 1.59 1.30
C VAL A 55 2.19 0.61 1.21
N ASP A 56 2.57 0.07 2.35
CA ASP A 56 3.66 -0.90 2.46
C ASP A 56 3.09 -2.32 2.43
N LEU A 57 3.65 -3.16 1.56
CA LEU A 57 3.17 -4.51 1.29
C LEU A 57 4.33 -5.49 1.32
N VAL A 58 4.13 -6.64 1.95
CA VAL A 58 5.00 -7.81 1.78
C VAL A 58 4.32 -8.82 0.88
N ILE A 59 5.10 -9.40 -0.02
CA ILE A 59 4.67 -10.41 -0.97
C ILE A 59 5.67 -11.56 -0.99
N ARG A 60 5.29 -12.71 -1.55
CA ARG A 60 6.28 -13.73 -1.92
C ARG A 60 7.12 -13.22 -3.09
N ARG A 61 8.45 -13.33 -2.98
CA ARG A 61 9.38 -12.88 -4.03
C ARG A 61 9.09 -13.53 -5.39
N SER A 62 8.70 -14.80 -5.42
CA SER A 62 8.32 -15.52 -6.64
C SER A 62 7.09 -14.95 -7.35
N HIS A 63 6.28 -14.13 -6.67
CA HIS A 63 5.10 -13.48 -7.26
C HIS A 63 5.38 -12.05 -7.71
N PHE A 64 6.62 -11.56 -7.60
CA PHE A 64 6.96 -10.17 -7.89
C PHE A 64 6.49 -9.71 -9.27
N ASP A 65 6.77 -10.48 -10.33
CA ASP A 65 6.37 -10.09 -11.69
C ASP A 65 4.86 -10.05 -11.88
N ARG A 66 4.14 -11.02 -11.30
CA ARG A 66 2.66 -11.04 -11.30
C ARG A 66 2.08 -9.84 -10.55
N VAL A 67 2.66 -9.52 -9.39
CA VAL A 67 2.26 -8.38 -8.56
C VAL A 67 2.52 -7.07 -9.31
N LYS A 68 3.69 -6.92 -9.91
CA LYS A 68 4.04 -5.75 -10.73
C LYS A 68 3.06 -5.57 -11.88
N ALA A 69 2.76 -6.64 -12.64
CA ALA A 69 1.81 -6.59 -13.73
C ALA A 69 0.39 -6.19 -13.28
N ALA A 70 -0.07 -6.71 -12.13
CA ALA A 70 -1.37 -6.35 -11.56
C ALA A 70 -1.45 -4.87 -11.16
N PHE A 71 -0.36 -4.33 -10.62
CA PHE A 71 -0.27 -2.91 -10.29
C PHE A 71 -0.20 -2.03 -11.53
N GLU A 72 0.59 -2.41 -12.54
CA GLU A 72 0.67 -1.68 -13.81
C GLU A 72 -0.70 -1.62 -14.51
N ALA A 73 -1.46 -2.72 -14.51
CA ALA A 73 -2.82 -2.78 -15.06
C ALA A 73 -3.83 -1.87 -14.32
N THR A 74 -3.50 -1.41 -13.12
CA THR A 74 -4.34 -0.50 -12.31
C THR A 74 -3.80 0.94 -12.26
N GLY A 75 -2.81 1.25 -13.11
CA GLY A 75 -2.25 2.59 -13.30
C GLY A 75 -1.10 2.95 -12.36
N PHE A 76 -0.54 1.97 -11.62
CA PHE A 76 0.70 2.19 -10.88
C PHE A 76 1.91 2.12 -11.84
N VAL A 77 2.97 2.84 -11.50
CA VAL A 77 4.24 2.86 -12.21
C VAL A 77 5.33 2.31 -11.29
N SER A 78 6.10 1.36 -11.81
CA SER A 78 7.21 0.76 -11.09
C SER A 78 8.44 1.66 -11.11
N ARG A 79 9.02 1.92 -9.93
CA ARG A 79 10.32 2.56 -9.77
C ARG A 79 11.15 1.74 -8.78
N HIS A 80 12.31 1.29 -9.24
CA HIS A 80 13.27 0.68 -8.33
C HIS A 80 13.86 1.79 -7.44
N SER A 81 13.77 1.62 -6.12
CA SER A 81 14.34 2.54 -5.13
C SER A 81 15.35 1.76 -4.30
N THR A 82 16.52 2.36 -4.08
CA THR A 82 17.56 1.79 -3.20
C THR A 82 17.30 2.11 -1.73
N GLU A 83 16.29 2.91 -1.39
CA GLU A 83 15.94 3.30 -0.01
C GLU A 83 15.64 2.10 0.90
N PHE A 84 15.25 0.97 0.32
CA PHE A 84 14.95 -0.28 1.04
C PHE A 84 16.01 -1.37 0.83
N GLY A 85 17.21 -1.02 0.34
CA GLY A 85 18.25 -1.97 -0.08
C GLY A 85 17.92 -2.71 -1.40
N ASN A 86 18.74 -3.69 -1.78
CA ASN A 86 18.61 -4.47 -3.04
C ASN A 86 17.33 -5.34 -3.14
N LEU A 87 16.44 -5.28 -2.15
CA LEU A 87 15.26 -6.14 -2.02
C LEU A 87 13.94 -5.39 -2.20
N GLY A 88 13.94 -4.06 -2.22
CA GLY A 88 12.73 -3.24 -2.30
C GLY A 88 12.40 -2.74 -3.69
N THR A 89 11.12 -2.58 -4.00
CA THR A 89 10.63 -1.85 -5.18
C THR A 89 9.50 -0.94 -4.74
N GLN A 90 9.55 0.33 -5.17
CA GLN A 90 8.47 1.28 -4.90
C GLN A 90 7.55 1.36 -6.12
N LEU A 91 6.25 1.37 -5.87
CA LEU A 91 5.23 1.54 -6.91
C LEU A 91 4.44 2.81 -6.62
N PHE A 92 4.31 3.65 -7.63
CA PHE A 92 3.69 4.98 -7.51
C PHE A 92 2.39 5.03 -8.32
N LEU A 93 1.34 5.64 -7.77
CA LEU A 93 0.17 6.02 -8.58
C LEU A 93 0.50 7.29 -9.37
N LYS A 94 0.13 7.33 -10.66
CA LYS A 94 0.02 8.59 -11.40
C LYS A 94 -1.06 9.49 -10.81
#